data_AF-C0PC91-F1
#
_entry.id   AF-C0PC91-F1
#
_cell.length_a   1.000
_cell.length_b   1.000
_cell.length_c   1.000
_cell.angle_alpha   90.00
_cell.angle_beta   90.00
_cell.angle_gamma   90.00
#
_symmetry.space_group_name_H-M   'P 1'
#
loop_
_entity.id
_entity.type
_entity.pdbx_description
1 polymer ?
#
loop_
_entity_poly.entity_id
_entity_poly.type
_entity_poly.pdbx_seq_one_letter_code
_entity_poly.pdbx_strand_id
1 'polypeptide(L)'
;MSSRWVRAEVYPLFATTGVAVGICVMQLVRNITTNPEVRVTKEKRAAGVLDNHDEGRRYSQHGVRRFWLSKRRDYMQAMDKVPTDPNK
;
A
#
# COMPACT_ATOMS: atom_id res chain seq x y z
N MET A 1 -31.27 23.46 5.23
CA MET A 1 -31.06 23.52 6.69
C MET A 1 -29.80 22.79 7.21
N SER A 2 -29.01 22.06 6.41
CA SER A 2 -27.87 21.27 6.94
C SER A 2 -26.58 22.05 7.26
N SER A 3 -26.29 23.15 6.56
CA SER A 3 -24.99 23.82 6.65
C SER A 3 -24.82 24.72 7.88
N ARG A 4 -25.86 24.94 8.68
CA ARG A 4 -25.80 25.83 9.85
C ARG A 4 -24.92 25.29 11.00
N TRP A 5 -24.59 24.00 10.97
CA TRP A 5 -23.78 23.32 11.99
C TRP A 5 -22.35 22.99 11.55
N VAL A 6 -22.07 23.07 10.25
CA VAL A 6 -20.72 22.81 9.70
C VAL A 6 -19.93 24.12 9.75
N ARG A 7 -19.33 24.39 10.91
CA ARG A 7 -18.43 25.54 11.08
C ARG A 7 -17.08 25.23 10.44
N ALA A 8 -16.37 26.29 10.05
CA ALA A 8 -15.05 26.17 9.44
C ALA A 8 -14.06 25.34 10.30
N GLU A 9 -14.19 25.46 11.62
CA GLU A 9 -13.38 24.75 12.62
C GLU A 9 -13.56 23.22 12.60
N VAL A 10 -14.65 22.70 12.05
CA VAL A 10 -14.93 21.26 12.04
C VAL A 10 -14.31 20.54 10.84
N TYR A 11 -13.97 21.27 9.76
CA TYR A 11 -13.31 20.68 8.58
C TYR A 11 -12.01 19.92 8.89
N PRO A 12 -11.08 20.42 9.73
CA PRO A 12 -9.90 19.64 10.09
C PRO A 12 -10.21 18.35 10.86
N LEU A 13 -11.29 18.32 11.66
CA LEU A 13 -11.74 17.09 12.33
C LEU A 13 -12.31 16.08 11.32
N PHE A 14 -13.14 16.54 10.38
CA PHE A 14 -13.64 15.70 9.29
C PHE A 14 -12.53 15.21 8.36
N ALA A 15 -11.49 16.02 8.13
CA ALA A 15 -10.34 15.62 7.33
C ALA A 15 -9.58 14.47 8.00
N THR A 16 -9.25 14.59 9.28
CA THR A 16 -8.49 13.55 10.00
C THR A 16 -9.29 12.25 10.15
N THR A 17 -10.57 12.34 10.53
CA THR A 17 -11.45 11.17 10.60
C THR A 17 -11.70 10.53 9.24
N GLY A 18 -11.93 11.34 8.19
CA GLY A 18 -12.07 10.87 6.82
C GLY A 18 -10.82 10.16 6.30
N VAL A 19 -9.62 10.67 6.61
CA VAL A 19 -8.35 10.01 6.30
C VAL A 19 -8.24 8.67 7.02
N ALA A 20 -8.55 8.61 8.32
CA ALA A 20 -8.47 7.37 9.09
C ALA A 20 -9.41 6.28 8.55
N VAL A 21 -10.67 6.64 8.27
CA VAL A 21 -11.65 5.73 7.67
C VAL A 21 -11.21 5.32 6.26
N GLY A 22 -10.73 6.27 5.46
CA GLY A 22 -10.24 6.02 4.11
C GLY A 22 -9.08 5.02 4.08
N ILE A 23 -8.13 5.13 5.01
CA ILE A 23 -7.02 4.17 5.15
C ILE A 23 -7.55 2.77 5.49
N CYS A 24 -8.46 2.65 6.46
CA CYS A 24 -9.04 1.35 6.81
C CYS A 24 -9.79 0.71 5.63
N VAL A 25 -10.59 1.48 4.90
CA VAL A 25 -11.31 1.00 3.72
C VAL A 25 -10.34 0.56 2.63
N MET A 26 -9.29 1.34 2.36
CA MET A 26 -8.24 0.98 1.39
C MET A 26 -7.55 -0.33 1.77
N GLN A 27 -7.27 -0.54 3.06
CA GLN A 27 -6.72 -1.79 3.58
C GLN A 27 -7.67 -2.97 3.38
N LEU A 28 -8.97 -2.81 3.70
CA LEU A 28 -9.97 -3.86 3.52
C LEU A 28 -10.15 -4.22 2.05
N VAL A 29 -10.24 -3.23 1.16
CA VAL A 29 -10.37 -3.45 -0.27
C VAL A 29 -9.15 -4.21 -0.79
N ARG A 30 -7.93 -3.85 -0.39
CA ARG A 30 -6.73 -4.63 -0.74
C ARG A 30 -6.80 -6.05 -0.18
N ASN A 31 -7.29 -6.24 1.05
CA ASN A 31 -7.45 -7.57 1.61
C ASN A 31 -8.41 -8.43 0.76
N ILE A 32 -9.57 -7.89 0.39
CA ILE A 32 -10.58 -8.63 -0.38
C ILE A 32 -10.12 -8.91 -1.82
N THR A 33 -9.45 -7.95 -2.47
CA THR A 33 -9.18 -8.00 -3.92
C THR A 33 -7.80 -8.53 -4.29
N THR A 34 -6.83 -8.42 -3.39
CA THR A 34 -5.42 -8.70 -3.72
C THR A 34 -4.77 -9.75 -2.82
N ASN A 35 -5.42 -10.22 -1.74
CA ASN A 35 -4.92 -11.39 -1.02
C ASN A 35 -5.17 -12.67 -1.83
N PRO A 36 -4.13 -13.46 -2.12
CA PRO A 36 -4.27 -14.70 -2.89
C PRO A 36 -5.08 -15.79 -2.15
N GLU A 37 -5.24 -15.65 -0.84
CA GLU A 37 -6.01 -16.54 0.02
C GLU A 37 -7.52 -16.23 0.04
N VAL A 38 -7.93 -14.98 -0.26
CA VAL A 38 -9.33 -14.56 -0.20
C VAL A 38 -9.98 -14.71 -1.58
N ARG A 39 -10.92 -15.66 -1.67
CA ARG A 39 -11.58 -16.07 -2.92
C ARG A 39 -13.04 -15.62 -2.94
N VAL A 40 -13.29 -14.45 -3.52
CA VAL A 40 -14.63 -13.84 -3.57
C VAL A 40 -15.46 -14.40 -4.73
N THR A 41 -14.85 -14.61 -5.90
CA THR A 41 -15.52 -15.16 -7.08
C THR A 41 -15.56 -16.70 -7.03
N LYS A 42 -16.67 -17.29 -7.51
CA LYS A 42 -16.86 -18.74 -7.46
C LYS A 42 -15.79 -19.52 -8.24
N GLU A 43 -15.30 -18.96 -9.34
CA GLU A 43 -14.24 -19.55 -10.17
C GLU A 43 -12.94 -19.78 -9.39
N LYS A 44 -12.49 -18.80 -8.60
CA LYS A 44 -11.27 -18.94 -7.78
C LYS A 44 -11.44 -19.94 -6.62
N ARG A 45 -12.68 -20.27 -6.24
CA ARG A 45 -12.97 -21.23 -5.16
C ARG A 45 -12.87 -22.69 -5.60
N ALA A 46 -13.07 -22.96 -6.90
CA ALA A 46 -12.96 -24.31 -7.48
C ALA A 46 -11.51 -24.75 -7.75
N ALA A 47 -10.55 -23.83 -7.80
CA ALA A 47 -9.14 -24.14 -7.98
C ALA A 47 -8.53 -24.72 -6.67
N GLY A 48 -8.33 -26.03 -6.63
CA GLY A 48 -7.80 -26.76 -5.46
C GLY A 48 -6.35 -26.40 -5.11
N VAL A 49 -5.53 -26.02 -6.10
CA VAL A 49 -4.18 -25.47 -5.93
C VAL A 49 -4.11 -24.18 -6.74
N LEU A 50 -3.75 -23.07 -6.09
CA LEU A 50 -3.75 -21.75 -6.72
C LEU A 50 -2.34 -21.42 -7.21
N ASP A 51 -2.02 -21.79 -8.45
CA ASP A 51 -0.78 -21.40 -9.15
C ASP A 51 -0.82 -19.90 -9.53
N ASN A 52 -0.71 -19.07 -8.51
CA ASN A 52 -0.95 -17.63 -8.63
C ASN A 52 0.19 -16.84 -7.99
N HIS A 53 1.41 -17.27 -8.32
CA HIS A 53 2.64 -16.64 -7.88
C HIS A 53 2.74 -15.17 -8.33
N ASP A 54 2.14 -14.81 -9.48
CA ASP A 54 2.14 -13.43 -9.96
C ASP A 54 1.24 -12.48 -9.16
N GLU A 55 0.07 -12.94 -8.71
CA GLU A 55 -0.81 -12.13 -7.87
C GLU A 55 -0.20 -11.98 -6.46
N GLY A 56 0.45 -13.03 -5.93
CA GLY A 56 1.25 -12.95 -4.69
C GLY A 56 2.44 -11.99 -4.79
N ARG A 57 3.16 -11.96 -5.93
CA ARG A 57 4.21 -10.97 -6.19
C ARG A 57 3.66 -9.55 -6.25
N ARG A 58 2.53 -9.33 -6.90
CA ARG A 58 1.85 -8.03 -6.96
C ARG A 58 1.34 -7.57 -5.59
N TYR A 59 0.85 -8.50 -4.76
CA TYR A 59 0.43 -8.20 -3.39
C TYR A 59 1.61 -7.77 -2.52
N SER A 60 2.74 -8.49 -2.60
CA SER A 60 3.98 -8.18 -1.88
C SER A 60 4.60 -6.84 -2.31
N GLN A 61 4.57 -6.53 -3.62
CA GLN A 61 5.15 -5.32 -4.20
C GLN A 61 4.09 -4.24 -4.51
N HIS A 62 3.27 -3.88 -3.53
CA HIS A 62 2.32 -2.80 -3.70
C HIS A 62 3.00 -1.43 -3.97
N GLY A 63 2.31 -0.55 -4.70
CA GLY A 63 2.88 0.68 -5.27
C GLY A 63 3.64 1.56 -4.27
N VAL A 64 3.11 1.72 -3.06
CA VAL A 64 3.79 2.46 -1.97
C VAL A 64 5.15 1.83 -1.65
N ARG A 65 5.23 0.49 -1.53
CA ARG A 65 6.49 -0.22 -1.25
C ARG A 65 7.46 -0.11 -2.42
N ARG A 66 6.99 -0.21 -3.67
CA ARG A 66 7.82 0.02 -4.87
C ARG A 66 8.39 1.44 -4.91
N PHE A 67 7.58 2.44 -4.60
CA PHE A 67 7.99 3.85 -4.56
C PHE A 67 9.05 4.12 -3.48
N TRP A 68 8.89 3.55 -2.28
CA TRP A 68 9.90 3.67 -1.24
C TRP A 68 11.18 2.86 -1.55
N LEU A 69 11.05 1.69 -2.18
CA LEU A 69 12.19 0.89 -2.65
C LEU A 69 12.99 1.58 -3.75
N SER A 70 12.33 2.28 -4.70
CA SER A 70 13.05 3.03 -5.73
C SER A 70 13.89 4.14 -5.10
N LYS A 71 13.37 4.83 -4.08
CA LYS A 71 14.09 5.89 -3.37
C LYS A 71 15.27 5.36 -2.54
N ARG A 72 15.15 4.17 -1.94
CA ARG A 72 16.27 3.51 -1.24
C ARG A 72 17.38 3.08 -2.18
N ARG A 73 17.07 2.67 -3.42
CA ARG A 73 18.08 2.30 -4.43
C ARG A 73 19.01 3.46 -4.75
N ASP A 74 18.49 4.69 -4.84
CA ASP A 74 19.31 5.87 -5.10
C ASP A 74 20.35 6.09 -3.99
N TYR A 75 19.97 5.83 -2.74
CA TYR A 75 20.90 5.94 -1.60
C TYR A 75 21.95 4.83 -1.60
N MET A 76 21.57 3.59 -1.94
CA MET A 76 22.53 2.48 -2.05
C MET A 76 23.53 2.71 -3.19
N GLN A 77 23.10 3.23 -4.34
CA GLN A 77 24.01 3.63 -5.43
C GLN A 77 24.95 4.76 -5.04
N ALA A 78 24.52 5.67 -4.16
CA ALA A 78 25.41 6.71 -3.62
C ALA A 78 26.49 6.11 -2.71
N MET A 79 26.18 5.05 -1.96
CA MET A 79 27.13 4.35 -1.09
C MET A 79 28.15 3.50 -1.87
N ASP A 80 27.77 2.91 -3.01
CA ASP A 80 28.71 2.18 -3.87
C ASP A 80 29.83 3.07 -4.45
N LYS A 81 29.65 4.39 -4.47
CA LYS A 81 30.66 5.37 -4.91
C LYS A 81 31.57 5.85 -3.78
N VAL A 82 31.31 5.46 -2.54
CA VAL A 82 32.19 5.78 -1.41
C VAL A 82 33.40 4.85 -1.49
N PRO A 83 34.63 5.36 -1.57
CA PRO A 83 35.82 4.52 -1.63
C PRO A 83 35.89 3.66 -0.35
N THR A 84 35.88 2.33 -0.54
CA THR A 84 35.86 1.34 0.54
C THR A 84 37.24 1.04 1.13
N ASP A 85 38.31 1.59 0.55
CA ASP A 85 39.67 1.40 1.04
C ASP A 85 40.18 2.66 1.78
N PRO A 86 40.54 2.56 3.07
CA PRO A 86 41.14 3.66 3.83
C PRO A 86 42.66 3.81 3.59
N ASN A 87 43.25 3.10 2.61
CA ASN A 87 44.70 3.06 2.37
C ASN A 87 45.12 3.72 1.04
N LYS A 88 44.59 4.92 0.80
CA LYS A 88 45.10 5.89 -0.18
C LYS A 88 45.14 7.28 0.43
#